data_AF-A0A7R9WP58-F1
#
_entry.id   AF-A0A7R9WP58-F1
#
_cell.length_a   1.000
_cell.length_b   1.000
_cell.length_c   1.000
_cell.angle_alpha   90.00
_cell.angle_beta   90.00
_cell.angle_gamma   90.00
#
_symmetry.space_group_name_H-M   'P 1'
#
loop_
_entity.id
_entity.type
_entity.pdbx_description
1 polymer ?
#
loop_
_entity_poly.entity_id
_entity_poly.type
_entity_poly.pdbx_seq_one_letter_code
_entity_poly.pdbx_strand_id
1 'polypeptide(L)'
;PLAVSPTRLLSAFSSALHQFAREDSSLQDAEQLSLWDAISSLAAPNTDALRGILDDNVLRNAWLNILPARQSKLKAAQLLSIARAFDPTIISGLHGSASALAAASALATARSEHTQYLQKLYMLILTEQGPRSRIASSTTELILQWAASPIPEIRSACYALLTAFVDTCGVAGAQIVLGSKPVSPDTSQRDDVGSNSSRDTQKSLDMMEWLLLRGHEPTPGCRVAKFELTKVVHRVAGGLLAEPVQRKMELFIGQGPHYSKAQAWDVVAE
;
A
#
# COMPACT_ATOMS: atom_id res chain seq x y z
N PRO A 1 26.90 30.26 16.12
CA PRO A 1 25.74 29.35 15.94
C PRO A 1 26.14 27.90 16.23
N LEU A 2 25.69 27.33 17.35
CA LEU A 2 25.94 25.93 17.70
C LEU A 2 25.17 25.04 16.70
N ALA A 3 25.89 24.20 15.96
CA ALA A 3 25.28 23.23 15.06
C ALA A 3 24.47 22.24 15.90
N VAL A 4 23.14 22.33 15.84
CA VAL A 4 22.26 21.34 16.47
C VAL A 4 22.41 20.03 15.71
N SER A 5 22.70 18.93 16.42
CA SER A 5 22.83 17.64 15.75
C SER A 5 21.49 17.22 15.14
N PRO A 6 21.46 16.66 13.93
CA PRO A 6 20.23 16.24 13.26
C PRO A 6 19.42 15.24 14.10
N THR A 7 20.11 14.40 14.89
CA THR A 7 19.50 13.46 15.84
C THR A 7 18.69 14.15 16.94
N ARG A 8 19.16 15.30 17.47
CA ARG A 8 18.43 16.06 18.49
C ARG A 8 17.20 16.74 17.91
N LEU A 9 17.28 17.24 16.67
CA LEU A 9 16.13 17.82 15.98
C LEU A 9 15.04 16.78 15.72
N LEU A 10 15.41 15.58 15.25
CA LEU A 10 14.48 14.47 15.03
C LEU A 10 13.80 14.03 16.34
N SER A 11 14.57 13.91 17.42
CA SER A 11 14.03 13.57 18.74
C SER A 11 13.06 14.63 19.26
N ALA A 12 13.43 15.92 19.18
CA ALA A 12 12.57 17.02 19.61
C ALA A 12 11.29 17.08 18.79
N PHE A 13 11.38 16.89 17.47
CA PHE A 13 10.22 16.85 16.58
C PHE A 13 9.30 15.66 16.88
N SER A 14 9.86 14.46 17.09
CA SER A 14 9.09 13.28 17.50
C SER A 14 8.38 13.50 18.84
N SER A 15 9.04 14.14 19.81
CA SER A 15 8.41 14.50 21.09
C SER A 15 7.29 15.52 20.92
N ALA A 16 7.45 16.51 20.05
CA ALA A 16 6.40 17.49 19.74
C ALA A 16 5.18 16.82 19.08
N LEU A 17 5.39 15.92 18.12
CA LEU A 17 4.31 15.14 17.52
C LEU A 17 3.59 14.28 18.55
N HIS A 18 4.32 13.66 19.48
CA HIS A 18 3.71 12.86 20.54
C HIS A 18 2.81 13.70 21.45
N GLN A 19 3.27 14.90 21.84
CA GLN A 19 2.46 15.83 22.62
C GLN A 19 1.21 16.25 21.86
N PHE A 20 1.36 16.63 20.59
CA PHE A 20 0.24 16.99 19.72
C PHE A 20 -0.79 15.86 19.57
N ALA A 21 -0.34 14.62 19.40
CA ALA A 21 -1.21 13.45 19.30
C ALA A 21 -1.90 13.10 20.63
N ARG A 22 -1.33 13.49 21.76
CA ARG A 22 -1.88 13.23 23.10
C ARG A 22 -2.91 14.27 23.54
N GLU A 23 -2.76 15.51 23.09
CA GLU A 23 -3.49 16.66 23.64
C GLU A 23 -4.97 16.72 23.27
N ASP A 24 -5.48 15.94 22.30
CA ASP A 24 -6.92 15.99 22.04
C ASP A 24 -7.54 14.74 21.41
N SER A 25 -8.65 14.29 22.00
CA SER A 25 -9.58 13.33 21.37
C SER A 25 -10.54 14.02 20.40
N SER A 26 -10.43 15.34 20.26
CA SER A 26 -11.29 16.19 19.42
C SER A 26 -10.56 16.97 18.33
N LEU A 27 -9.33 16.57 17.97
CA LEU A 27 -8.56 17.21 16.91
C LEU A 27 -9.44 17.46 15.68
N GLN A 28 -9.43 18.71 15.21
CA GLN A 28 -10.17 19.08 14.02
C GLN A 28 -9.58 18.36 12.81
N ASP A 29 -10.40 18.16 11.78
CA ASP A 29 -10.00 17.51 10.52
C ASP A 29 -8.69 18.07 9.95
N ALA A 30 -8.47 19.39 10.02
CA ALA A 30 -7.25 20.05 9.53
C ALA A 30 -5.99 19.70 10.34
N GLU A 31 -6.13 19.56 11.66
CA GLU A 31 -5.05 19.21 12.57
C GLU A 31 -4.63 17.75 12.39
N GLN A 32 -5.61 16.87 12.19
CA GLN A 32 -5.36 15.45 11.88
C GLN A 32 -4.58 15.29 10.57
N LEU A 33 -4.97 16.02 9.52
CA LEU A 33 -4.25 16.01 8.25
C LEU A 33 -2.80 16.48 8.39
N SER A 34 -2.58 17.54 9.17
CA SER A 34 -1.25 18.08 9.44
C SER A 34 -0.38 17.09 10.22
N LEU A 35 -0.97 16.40 11.19
CA LEU A 35 -0.31 15.33 11.95
C LEU A 35 0.10 14.17 11.04
N TRP A 36 -0.80 13.65 10.23
CA TRP A 36 -0.50 12.54 9.31
C TRP A 36 0.51 12.93 8.23
N ASP A 37 0.47 14.16 7.74
CA ASP A 37 1.46 14.69 6.81
C ASP A 37 2.86 14.74 7.44
N ALA A 38 2.95 15.24 8.68
CA ALA A 38 4.19 15.30 9.44
C ALA A 38 4.75 13.91 9.75
N ILE A 39 3.91 12.97 10.22
CA ILE A 39 4.31 11.60 10.51
C ILE A 39 4.81 10.90 9.24
N SER A 40 4.05 10.96 8.13
CA SER A 40 4.45 10.31 6.88
C SER A 40 5.73 10.91 6.28
N SER A 41 5.88 12.23 6.32
CA SER A 41 7.08 12.92 5.84
C SER A 41 8.32 12.61 6.67
N LEU A 42 8.15 12.41 7.98
CA LEU A 42 9.22 11.99 8.88
C LEU A 42 9.60 10.52 8.69
N ALA A 43 8.59 9.66 8.51
CA ALA A 43 8.76 8.22 8.37
C ALA A 43 9.41 7.82 7.03
N ALA A 44 9.03 8.45 5.91
CA ALA A 44 9.42 8.02 4.58
C ALA A 44 10.94 7.98 4.32
N PRO A 45 11.74 9.00 4.70
CA PRO A 45 13.17 8.99 4.41
C PRO A 45 14.04 8.39 5.53
N ASN A 46 13.48 8.12 6.73
CA ASN A 46 14.28 7.86 7.92
C ASN A 46 13.84 6.61 8.69
N THR A 47 14.68 5.57 8.64
CA THR A 47 14.46 4.29 9.33
C THR A 47 14.32 4.42 10.85
N ASP A 48 15.17 5.22 11.50
CA ASP A 48 15.11 5.40 12.95
C ASP A 48 13.85 6.15 13.38
N ALA A 49 13.42 7.12 12.58
CA ALA A 49 12.18 7.84 12.86
C ALA A 49 10.95 6.95 12.64
N LEU A 50 10.92 6.16 11.55
CA LEU A 50 9.88 5.16 11.32
C LEU A 50 9.83 4.14 12.47
N ARG A 51 10.99 3.60 12.89
CA ARG A 51 11.10 2.70 14.06
C ARG A 51 10.52 3.35 15.30
N GLY A 52 10.92 4.59 15.61
CA GLY A 52 10.42 5.35 16.76
C GLY A 52 8.90 5.56 16.73
N ILE A 53 8.35 5.94 15.57
CA ILE A 53 6.89 6.09 15.38
C ILE A 53 6.17 4.75 15.59
N LEU A 54 6.71 3.65 15.05
CA LEU A 54 6.10 2.33 15.17
C LEU A 54 6.18 1.76 16.59
N ASP A 55 7.19 2.14 17.38
CA ASP A 55 7.34 1.68 18.76
C ASP A 55 6.56 2.58 19.75
N ASP A 56 6.23 3.82 19.36
CA ASP A 56 5.36 4.73 20.10
C ASP A 56 3.88 4.42 19.86
N ASN A 57 3.23 3.83 20.87
CA ASN A 57 1.80 3.48 20.81
C ASN A 57 0.89 4.68 20.52
N VAL A 58 1.23 5.90 20.98
CA VAL A 58 0.37 7.07 20.79
C VAL A 58 0.42 7.52 19.34
N LEU A 59 1.62 7.70 18.79
CA LEU A 59 1.80 8.09 17.39
C LEU A 59 1.30 7.01 16.44
N ARG A 60 1.61 5.74 16.73
CA ARG A 60 1.13 4.60 15.96
C ARG A 60 -0.40 4.55 15.93
N ASN A 61 -1.06 4.71 17.08
CA ASN A 61 -2.53 4.72 17.13
C ASN A 61 -3.13 5.92 16.42
N ALA A 62 -2.57 7.13 16.61
CA ALA A 62 -3.04 8.34 15.95
C ALA A 62 -2.94 8.24 14.42
N TRP A 63 -1.95 7.50 13.92
CA TRP A 63 -1.73 7.33 12.49
C TRP A 63 -2.47 6.14 11.88
N LEU A 64 -2.51 4.98 12.55
CA LEU A 64 -3.00 3.72 11.99
C LEU A 64 -4.41 3.31 12.45
N ASN A 65 -4.98 3.94 13.47
CA ASN A 65 -6.38 3.73 13.82
C ASN A 65 -7.26 4.38 12.76
N ILE A 66 -7.63 3.61 11.74
CA ILE A 66 -8.27 4.14 10.54
C ILE A 66 -9.69 4.59 10.89
N LEU A 67 -10.00 5.82 10.52
CA LEU A 67 -11.28 6.43 10.81
C LEU A 67 -12.48 5.62 10.27
N PRO A 68 -13.65 5.69 10.94
CA PRO A 68 -14.85 5.00 10.49
C PRO A 68 -15.36 5.55 9.15
N ALA A 69 -16.23 4.77 8.48
CA ALA A 69 -16.75 5.08 7.14
C ALA A 69 -17.47 6.44 7.00
N ARG A 70 -17.92 7.04 8.10
CA ARG A 70 -18.61 8.34 8.11
C ARG A 70 -17.71 9.50 7.68
N GLN A 71 -16.38 9.37 7.80
CA GLN A 71 -15.39 10.38 7.40
C GLN A 71 -14.55 9.87 6.22
N SER A 72 -15.21 9.55 5.12
CA SER A 72 -14.58 8.86 3.98
C SER A 72 -13.38 9.60 3.38
N LYS A 73 -13.44 10.94 3.29
CA LYS A 73 -12.34 11.77 2.80
C LYS A 73 -11.12 11.73 3.72
N LEU A 74 -11.33 11.85 5.03
CA LEU A 74 -10.23 11.74 6.01
C LEU A 74 -9.64 10.34 6.02
N LYS A 75 -10.48 9.30 5.97
CA LYS A 75 -10.01 7.92 5.83
C LYS A 75 -9.13 7.75 4.59
N ALA A 76 -9.54 8.29 3.44
CA ALA A 76 -8.74 8.25 2.22
C ALA A 76 -7.42 9.01 2.39
N ALA A 77 -7.44 10.19 3.02
CA ALA A 77 -6.22 10.97 3.30
C ALA A 77 -5.26 10.24 4.25
N GLN A 78 -5.78 9.58 5.28
CA GLN A 78 -5.01 8.76 6.21
C GLN A 78 -4.34 7.58 5.49
N LEU A 79 -5.07 6.87 4.63
CA LEU A 79 -4.52 5.80 3.80
C LEU A 79 -3.44 6.31 2.83
N LEU A 80 -3.61 7.49 2.23
CA LEU A 80 -2.61 8.11 1.37
C LEU A 80 -1.37 8.57 2.15
N SER A 81 -1.55 9.07 3.38
CA SER A 81 -0.43 9.38 4.27
C SER A 81 0.39 8.12 4.59
N ILE A 82 -0.27 6.99 4.86
CA ILE A 82 0.42 5.71 5.05
C ILE A 82 1.12 5.28 3.75
N ALA A 83 0.46 5.40 2.59
CA ALA A 83 1.07 5.10 1.29
C ALA A 83 2.33 5.94 1.03
N ARG A 84 2.32 7.22 1.42
CA ARG A 84 3.46 8.14 1.30
C ARG A 84 4.68 7.68 2.10
N ALA A 85 4.48 6.98 3.21
CA ALA A 85 5.58 6.41 3.97
C ALA A 85 6.34 5.33 3.19
N PHE A 86 5.66 4.62 2.29
CA PHE A 86 6.30 3.66 1.37
C PHE A 86 6.89 4.38 0.16
N ASP A 87 6.12 5.27 -0.46
CA ASP A 87 6.53 6.02 -1.65
C ASP A 87 6.26 7.52 -1.48
N PRO A 88 7.29 8.34 -1.19
CA PRO A 88 7.13 9.77 -1.00
C PRO A 88 6.75 10.50 -2.31
N THR A 89 6.84 9.84 -3.47
CA THR A 89 6.52 10.45 -4.76
C THR A 89 5.01 10.51 -5.04
N ILE A 90 4.19 9.75 -4.30
CA ILE A 90 2.72 9.67 -4.49
C ILE A 90 2.04 11.03 -4.43
N ILE A 91 2.54 11.97 -3.62
CA ILE A 91 2.02 13.34 -3.52
C ILE A 91 2.78 14.30 -4.45
N SER A 92 4.04 13.98 -4.75
CA SER A 92 4.89 14.79 -5.63
C SER A 92 4.50 14.71 -7.11
N GLY A 93 3.62 13.77 -7.49
CA GLY A 93 3.06 13.68 -8.84
C GLY A 93 2.32 14.93 -9.35
N LEU A 94 2.07 15.93 -8.48
CA LEU A 94 1.58 17.24 -8.88
C LEU A 94 2.67 18.25 -9.31
N HIS A 95 3.93 18.12 -8.87
CA HIS A 95 5.01 19.10 -9.14
C HIS A 95 6.32 18.38 -9.53
N GLY A 96 6.76 18.55 -10.78
CA GLY A 96 7.78 17.74 -11.45
C GLY A 96 9.19 17.66 -10.79
N SER A 97 9.68 16.42 -10.69
CA SER A 97 10.77 15.86 -11.54
C SER A 97 12.27 16.14 -11.27
N ALA A 98 12.73 16.47 -10.06
CA ALA A 98 14.20 16.38 -9.79
C ALA A 98 14.55 15.82 -8.40
N SER A 99 13.82 16.24 -7.36
CA SER A 99 14.05 15.77 -5.99
C SER A 99 13.69 14.29 -5.78
N ALA A 100 12.66 13.80 -6.48
CA ALA A 100 12.17 12.42 -6.38
C ALA A 100 13.21 11.37 -6.81
N LEU A 101 14.05 11.68 -7.80
CA LEU A 101 15.05 10.73 -8.32
C LEU A 101 16.22 10.55 -7.34
N ALA A 102 16.65 11.63 -6.69
CA ALA A 102 17.68 11.60 -5.65
C ALA A 102 17.18 10.88 -4.38
N ALA A 103 15.93 11.11 -3.99
CA ALA A 103 15.30 10.38 -2.88
C ALA A 103 15.15 8.88 -3.19
N ALA A 104 14.72 8.52 -4.40
CA ALA A 104 14.61 7.13 -4.84
C ALA A 104 15.96 6.41 -4.91
N SER A 105 17.02 7.11 -5.36
CA SER A 105 18.39 6.59 -5.39
C SER A 105 18.97 6.38 -3.99
N ALA A 106 18.71 7.28 -3.04
CA ALA A 106 19.18 7.13 -1.65
C ALA A 106 18.47 5.98 -0.92
N LEU A 107 17.17 5.79 -1.18
CA LEU A 107 16.39 4.67 -0.63
C LEU A 107 16.89 3.31 -1.14
N ALA A 108 17.39 3.24 -2.38
CA ALA A 108 17.83 1.98 -3.00
C ALA A 108 19.01 1.30 -2.28
N THR A 109 19.87 2.07 -1.62
CA THR A 109 21.11 1.60 -0.97
C THR A 109 20.98 1.26 0.52
N ALA A 110 19.92 1.71 1.22
CA ALA A 110 19.71 1.48 2.66
C ALA A 110 18.65 0.40 2.98
N ARG A 111 18.34 -0.45 2.00
CA ARG A 111 16.99 -0.98 1.83
C ARG A 111 16.56 -2.14 2.73
N SER A 112 17.47 -2.90 3.36
CA SER A 112 17.03 -4.10 4.10
C SER A 112 16.27 -3.76 5.39
N GLU A 113 16.86 -2.94 6.27
CA GLU A 113 16.22 -2.58 7.55
C GLU A 113 15.00 -1.70 7.35
N HIS A 114 15.08 -0.68 6.48
CA HIS A 114 13.94 0.20 6.21
C HIS A 114 12.74 -0.59 5.68
N THR A 115 12.97 -1.51 4.74
CA THR A 115 11.90 -2.37 4.19
C THR A 115 11.29 -3.27 5.26
N GLN A 116 12.06 -3.77 6.23
CA GLN A 116 11.51 -4.54 7.35
C GLN A 116 10.54 -3.71 8.20
N TYR A 117 10.87 -2.45 8.49
CA TYR A 117 9.96 -1.56 9.22
C TYR A 117 8.74 -1.17 8.40
N LEU A 118 8.87 -1.00 7.09
CA LEU A 118 7.74 -0.77 6.20
C LEU A 118 6.81 -2.00 6.12
N GLN A 119 7.35 -3.21 6.09
CA GLN A 119 6.56 -4.43 6.23
C GLN A 119 5.86 -4.50 7.59
N LYS A 120 6.55 -4.16 8.68
CA LYS A 120 5.96 -4.05 10.03
C LYS A 120 4.82 -3.04 10.04
N LEU A 121 5.02 -1.85 9.46
CA LEU A 121 3.99 -0.81 9.30
C LEU A 121 2.74 -1.37 8.59
N TYR A 122 2.92 -2.05 7.46
CA TYR A 122 1.80 -2.67 6.73
C TYR A 122 1.05 -3.69 7.61
N MET A 123 1.76 -4.58 8.29
CA MET A 123 1.13 -5.58 9.16
C MET A 123 0.37 -4.97 10.35
N LEU A 124 0.87 -3.85 10.89
CA LEU A 124 0.24 -3.16 12.02
C LEU A 124 -1.09 -2.49 11.68
N ILE A 125 -1.37 -2.19 10.40
CA ILE A 125 -2.67 -1.62 9.99
C ILE A 125 -3.83 -2.49 10.48
N LEU A 126 -3.72 -3.81 10.34
CA LEU A 126 -4.74 -4.75 10.83
C LEU A 126 -4.83 -4.73 12.36
N THR A 127 -3.69 -4.82 13.04
CA THR A 127 -3.61 -4.87 14.50
C THR A 127 -4.26 -3.65 15.16
N GLU A 128 -4.05 -2.46 14.58
CA GLU A 128 -4.56 -1.20 15.15
C GLU A 128 -6.05 -0.94 14.90
N GLN A 129 -6.73 -1.75 14.08
CA GLN A 129 -8.19 -1.65 13.97
C GLN A 129 -8.93 -2.27 15.18
N GLY A 130 -8.23 -3.02 16.03
CA GLY A 130 -8.81 -3.68 17.19
C GLY A 130 -9.99 -4.60 16.83
N PRO A 131 -11.04 -4.67 17.68
CA PRO A 131 -12.19 -5.56 17.46
C PRO A 131 -12.99 -5.27 16.18
N ARG A 132 -12.76 -4.12 15.53
CA ARG A 132 -13.48 -3.73 14.30
C ARG A 132 -13.10 -4.59 13.10
N SER A 133 -11.94 -5.25 13.15
CA SER A 133 -11.42 -6.05 12.04
C SER A 133 -11.59 -7.57 12.22
N ARG A 134 -12.53 -8.02 13.06
CA ARG A 134 -12.75 -9.46 13.34
C ARG A 134 -13.00 -10.34 12.11
N ILE A 135 -13.31 -9.76 10.96
CA ILE A 135 -13.63 -10.47 9.73
C ILE A 135 -12.37 -10.72 8.88
N ALA A 136 -11.39 -9.81 8.90
CA ALA A 136 -10.21 -9.92 8.05
C ALA A 136 -9.12 -10.77 8.71
N SER A 137 -8.59 -11.74 7.96
CA SER A 137 -7.49 -12.61 8.38
C SER A 137 -6.10 -12.04 8.05
N SER A 138 -6.03 -10.97 7.23
CA SER A 138 -4.79 -10.29 6.86
C SER A 138 -5.02 -8.79 6.60
N THR A 139 -3.95 -7.98 6.68
CA THR A 139 -4.00 -6.57 6.28
C THR A 139 -4.48 -6.41 4.83
N THR A 140 -4.00 -7.26 3.93
CA THR A 140 -4.41 -7.21 2.51
C THR A 140 -5.90 -7.42 2.38
N GLU A 141 -6.47 -8.43 3.05
CA GLU A 141 -7.90 -8.69 3.03
C GLU A 141 -8.70 -7.50 3.58
N LEU A 142 -8.24 -6.88 4.67
CA LEU A 142 -8.85 -5.67 5.23
C LEU A 142 -8.83 -4.50 4.23
N ILE A 143 -7.69 -4.26 3.56
CA ILE A 143 -7.57 -3.21 2.55
C ILE A 143 -8.48 -3.51 1.36
N LEU A 144 -8.61 -4.77 0.94
CA LEU A 144 -9.53 -5.16 -0.14
C LEU A 144 -10.99 -4.97 0.23
N GLN A 145 -11.37 -5.23 1.49
CA GLN A 145 -12.70 -4.89 1.99
C GLN A 145 -12.98 -3.38 1.89
N TRP A 146 -11.96 -2.54 2.16
CA TRP A 146 -12.09 -1.08 1.95
C TRP A 146 -12.06 -0.69 0.48
N ALA A 147 -11.31 -1.40 -0.36
CA ALA A 147 -11.31 -1.22 -1.81
C ALA A 147 -12.64 -1.65 -2.47
N ALA A 148 -13.46 -2.46 -1.79
CA ALA A 148 -14.84 -2.74 -2.19
C ALA A 148 -15.85 -1.64 -1.79
N SER A 149 -15.40 -0.57 -1.12
CA SER A 149 -16.25 0.56 -0.73
C SER A 149 -16.91 1.21 -1.95
N PRO A 150 -18.16 1.69 -1.86
CA PRO A 150 -18.79 2.47 -2.93
C PRO A 150 -18.09 3.84 -3.15
N ILE A 151 -17.25 4.28 -2.22
CA ILE A 151 -16.63 5.60 -2.24
C ILE A 151 -15.30 5.56 -3.02
N PRO A 152 -15.20 6.27 -4.17
CA PRO A 152 -14.05 6.17 -5.06
C PRO A 152 -12.73 6.63 -4.42
N GLU A 153 -12.76 7.63 -3.54
CA GLU A 153 -11.57 8.14 -2.86
C GLU A 153 -10.93 7.07 -1.97
N ILE A 154 -11.75 6.30 -1.24
CA ILE A 154 -11.27 5.20 -0.40
C ILE A 154 -10.66 4.10 -1.28
N ARG A 155 -11.35 3.71 -2.37
CA ARG A 155 -10.84 2.70 -3.30
C ARG A 155 -9.49 3.12 -3.88
N SER A 156 -9.40 4.33 -4.41
CA SER A 156 -8.18 4.89 -4.97
C SER A 156 -7.04 4.93 -3.95
N ALA A 157 -7.31 5.31 -2.70
CA ALA A 157 -6.30 5.32 -1.65
C ALA A 157 -5.82 3.91 -1.27
N CYS A 158 -6.71 2.90 -1.27
CA CYS A 158 -6.34 1.50 -1.07
C CYS A 158 -5.42 1.00 -2.19
N TYR A 159 -5.75 1.29 -3.44
CA TYR A 159 -4.90 0.96 -4.59
C TYR A 159 -3.53 1.63 -4.50
N ALA A 160 -3.49 2.92 -4.16
CA ALA A 160 -2.24 3.65 -3.99
C ALA A 160 -1.37 3.03 -2.89
N LEU A 161 -1.95 2.70 -1.74
CA LEU A 161 -1.26 2.03 -0.65
C LEU A 161 -0.69 0.67 -1.06
N LEU A 162 -1.48 -0.19 -1.70
CA LEU A 162 -1.01 -1.49 -2.18
C LEU A 162 0.09 -1.34 -3.23
N THR A 163 -0.04 -0.36 -4.14
CA THR A 163 0.96 -0.09 -5.17
C THR A 163 2.28 0.33 -4.53
N ALA A 164 2.23 1.30 -3.61
CA ALA A 164 3.40 1.80 -2.88
C ALA A 164 4.09 0.68 -2.11
N PHE A 165 3.31 -0.16 -1.44
CA PHE A 165 3.81 -1.29 -0.67
C PHE A 165 4.52 -2.33 -1.56
N VAL A 166 3.88 -2.76 -2.65
CA VAL A 166 4.47 -3.76 -3.56
C VAL A 166 5.71 -3.21 -4.27
N ASP A 167 5.69 -1.94 -4.68
CA ASP A 167 6.84 -1.32 -5.34
C ASP A 167 8.04 -1.25 -4.37
N THR A 168 7.79 -0.77 -3.15
CA THR A 168 8.85 -0.53 -2.17
C THR A 168 9.41 -1.82 -1.59
N CYS A 169 8.54 -2.78 -1.28
CA CYS A 169 8.93 -4.06 -0.66
C CYS A 169 9.27 -5.16 -1.70
N GLY A 170 9.13 -4.87 -2.99
CA GLY A 170 9.44 -5.80 -4.08
C GLY A 170 8.71 -7.13 -3.96
N VAL A 171 9.42 -8.22 -4.27
CA VAL A 171 8.85 -9.59 -4.33
C VAL A 171 8.15 -9.98 -3.02
N ALA A 172 8.74 -9.63 -1.87
CA ALA A 172 8.13 -9.93 -0.58
C ALA A 172 6.79 -9.19 -0.39
N GLY A 173 6.73 -7.91 -0.80
CA GLY A 173 5.49 -7.14 -0.79
C GLY A 173 4.43 -7.75 -1.70
N ALA A 174 4.82 -8.12 -2.92
CA ALA A 174 3.92 -8.81 -3.85
C ALA A 174 3.39 -10.12 -3.27
N GLN A 175 4.25 -10.94 -2.66
CA GLN A 175 3.83 -12.21 -2.04
C GLN A 175 2.83 -12.01 -0.91
N ILE A 176 3.04 -11.00 -0.05
CA ILE A 176 2.11 -10.63 1.03
C ILE A 176 0.76 -10.17 0.47
N VAL A 177 0.76 -9.38 -0.61
CA VAL A 177 -0.47 -8.89 -1.24
C VAL A 177 -1.21 -10.01 -1.99
N LEU A 178 -0.50 -10.91 -2.64
CA LEU A 178 -1.12 -12.01 -3.38
C LEU A 178 -1.57 -13.18 -2.48
N GLY A 179 -1.23 -13.13 -1.20
CA GLY A 179 -1.47 -14.22 -0.26
C GLY A 179 -0.73 -15.50 -0.63
N SER A 180 0.28 -15.42 -1.50
CA SER A 180 1.06 -16.58 -1.91
C SER A 180 2.00 -16.97 -0.76
N LYS A 181 1.80 -18.16 -0.20
CA LYS A 181 2.87 -18.79 0.60
C LYS A 181 4.08 -18.98 -0.34
N PRO A 182 5.32 -18.70 0.12
CA PRO A 182 6.49 -18.96 -0.69
C PRO A 182 6.46 -20.43 -1.10
N VAL A 183 6.46 -20.68 -2.41
CA VAL A 183 6.59 -22.04 -2.95
C VAL A 183 8.01 -22.47 -2.64
N SER A 184 8.21 -23.24 -1.57
CA SER A 184 9.50 -23.83 -1.27
C SER A 184 9.90 -24.70 -2.46
N PRO A 185 11.07 -24.47 -3.10
CA PRO A 185 11.50 -25.22 -4.28
C PRO A 185 11.87 -26.68 -4.00
N ASP A 186 11.67 -27.18 -2.77
CA ASP A 186 12.24 -28.45 -2.29
C ASP A 186 11.23 -29.60 -2.10
N THR A 187 9.99 -29.46 -2.59
CA THR A 187 8.98 -30.51 -2.41
C THR A 187 8.93 -31.49 -3.59
N SER A 188 10.08 -32.10 -3.88
CA SER A 188 10.13 -33.34 -4.66
C SER A 188 10.10 -34.54 -3.72
N GLN A 189 9.06 -34.70 -2.89
CA GLN A 189 8.77 -36.00 -2.26
C GLN A 189 7.44 -36.07 -1.51
N ARG A 190 6.76 -37.20 -1.76
CA ARG A 190 5.71 -37.88 -0.99
C ARG A 190 4.25 -37.52 -1.27
N ASP A 191 3.71 -38.38 -2.13
CA ASP A 191 2.33 -38.85 -2.13
C ASP A 191 1.80 -39.18 -0.71
N ASP A 192 0.49 -39.03 -0.57
CA ASP A 192 -0.38 -39.43 0.54
C ASP A 192 -0.38 -38.57 1.83
N VAL A 193 -1.44 -37.76 1.97
CA VAL A 193 -2.59 -38.00 2.86
C VAL A 193 -3.46 -36.73 2.86
N GLY A 194 -4.77 -36.92 2.61
CA GLY A 194 -5.78 -35.88 2.40
C GLY A 194 -5.68 -34.69 3.36
N SER A 195 -5.39 -33.52 2.81
CA SER A 195 -5.15 -32.29 3.56
C SER A 195 -5.97 -31.14 2.97
N ASN A 196 -6.57 -30.35 3.86
CA ASN A 196 -7.45 -29.18 3.67
C ASN A 196 -6.86 -28.02 2.82
N SER A 197 -5.86 -28.28 2.00
CA SER A 197 -5.14 -27.34 1.12
C SER A 197 -6.04 -26.60 0.11
N SER A 198 -7.23 -27.11 -0.19
CA SER A 198 -8.16 -26.51 -1.15
C SER A 198 -8.64 -25.11 -0.77
N ARG A 199 -8.73 -24.77 0.53
CA ARG A 199 -9.22 -23.44 0.97
C ARG A 199 -8.19 -22.32 0.86
N ASP A 200 -6.90 -22.62 0.99
CA ASP A 200 -5.84 -21.60 0.93
C ASP A 200 -5.55 -21.17 -0.52
N THR A 201 -5.60 -22.11 -1.47
CA THR A 201 -5.45 -21.81 -2.91
C THR A 201 -6.61 -20.96 -3.43
N GLN A 202 -7.81 -21.13 -2.87
CA GLN A 202 -9.01 -20.35 -3.23
C GLN A 202 -8.84 -18.85 -2.90
N LYS A 203 -8.27 -18.51 -1.73
CA LYS A 203 -8.10 -17.10 -1.32
C LYS A 203 -7.08 -16.33 -2.14
N SER A 204 -6.02 -16.98 -2.64
CA SER A 204 -5.03 -16.34 -3.52
C SER A 204 -5.58 -16.11 -4.93
N LEU A 205 -6.42 -17.03 -5.40
CA LEU A 205 -7.21 -16.84 -6.62
C LEU A 205 -8.13 -15.61 -6.50
N ASP A 206 -8.70 -15.35 -5.32
CA ASP A 206 -9.61 -14.21 -5.11
C ASP A 206 -8.95 -12.84 -5.37
N MET A 207 -7.70 -12.62 -4.94
CA MET A 207 -7.03 -11.33 -5.16
C MET A 207 -6.63 -11.12 -6.62
N MET A 208 -6.07 -12.16 -7.27
CA MET A 208 -5.70 -12.08 -8.68
C MET A 208 -6.92 -11.92 -9.58
N GLU A 209 -7.99 -12.65 -9.28
CA GLU A 209 -9.27 -12.48 -9.95
C GLU A 209 -9.80 -11.07 -9.73
N TRP A 210 -9.78 -10.57 -8.49
CA TRP A 210 -10.19 -9.21 -8.19
C TRP A 210 -9.40 -8.16 -8.98
N LEU A 211 -8.07 -8.26 -9.08
CA LEU A 211 -7.23 -7.34 -9.87
C LEU A 211 -7.56 -7.36 -11.37
N LEU A 212 -7.96 -8.52 -11.90
CA LEU A 212 -8.25 -8.70 -13.32
C LEU A 212 -9.73 -8.48 -13.67
N LEU A 213 -10.61 -8.43 -12.67
CA LEU A 213 -12.04 -8.16 -12.85
C LEU A 213 -12.28 -6.70 -13.26
N ARG A 214 -12.79 -6.53 -14.49
CA ARG A 214 -12.99 -5.22 -15.12
C ARG A 214 -14.20 -4.45 -14.59
N GLY A 215 -15.29 -5.18 -14.32
CA GLY A 215 -16.59 -4.59 -13.99
C GLY A 215 -16.69 -3.97 -12.59
N HIS A 216 -15.70 -4.20 -11.73
CA HIS A 216 -15.74 -3.73 -10.34
C HIS A 216 -15.36 -2.26 -10.16
N GLU A 217 -14.84 -1.58 -11.19
CA GLU A 217 -14.39 -0.18 -11.06
C GLU A 217 -15.19 0.81 -11.93
N PRO A 218 -16.19 1.49 -11.34
CA PRO A 218 -17.06 2.39 -12.11
C PRO A 218 -16.37 3.69 -12.51
N THR A 219 -15.41 4.18 -11.72
CA THR A 219 -14.79 5.50 -11.94
C THR A 219 -13.46 5.39 -12.71
N PRO A 220 -13.17 6.33 -13.64
CA PRO A 220 -11.91 6.33 -14.40
C PRO A 220 -10.66 6.36 -13.50
N GLY A 221 -10.67 7.17 -12.44
CA GLY A 221 -9.52 7.27 -11.53
C GLY A 221 -9.21 5.96 -10.80
N CYS A 222 -10.23 5.22 -10.35
CA CYS A 222 -10.01 3.93 -9.70
C CYS A 222 -9.56 2.85 -10.69
N ARG A 223 -10.02 2.89 -11.95
CA ARG A 223 -9.49 2.02 -13.01
C ARG A 223 -8.00 2.25 -13.24
N VAL A 224 -7.56 3.51 -13.31
CA VAL A 224 -6.14 3.86 -13.44
C VAL A 224 -5.35 3.38 -12.22
N ALA A 225 -5.82 3.65 -11.01
CA ALA A 225 -5.12 3.22 -9.79
C ALA A 225 -4.99 1.69 -9.68
N LYS A 226 -6.05 0.95 -9.99
CA LYS A 226 -6.04 -0.53 -10.05
C LYS A 226 -5.09 -1.04 -11.13
N PHE A 227 -5.09 -0.41 -12.30
CA PHE A 227 -4.19 -0.75 -13.39
C PHE A 227 -2.73 -0.56 -13.02
N GLU A 228 -2.39 0.52 -12.33
CA GLU A 228 -1.02 0.75 -11.84
C GLU A 228 -0.60 -0.31 -10.80
N LEU A 229 -1.50 -0.69 -9.88
CA LEU A 229 -1.25 -1.82 -8.99
C LEU A 229 -0.95 -3.11 -9.76
N THR A 230 -1.77 -3.45 -10.76
CA THR A 230 -1.56 -4.64 -11.61
C THR A 230 -0.22 -4.60 -12.34
N LYS A 231 0.18 -3.43 -12.87
CA LYS A 231 1.50 -3.24 -13.52
C LYS A 231 2.65 -3.47 -12.55
N VAL A 232 2.57 -2.89 -11.35
CA VAL A 232 3.62 -3.03 -10.34
C VAL A 232 3.74 -4.49 -9.89
N VAL A 233 2.62 -5.16 -9.61
CA VAL A 233 2.61 -6.59 -9.27
C VAL A 233 3.23 -7.42 -10.40
N HIS A 234 2.85 -7.18 -11.65
CA HIS A 234 3.40 -7.90 -12.80
C HIS A 234 4.91 -7.67 -12.95
N ARG A 235 5.36 -6.41 -12.85
CA ARG A 235 6.79 -6.06 -12.95
C ARG A 235 7.62 -6.76 -11.88
N VAL A 236 7.09 -6.82 -10.65
CA VAL A 236 7.83 -7.30 -9.48
C VAL A 236 7.76 -8.82 -9.35
N ALA A 237 6.60 -9.43 -9.61
CA ALA A 237 6.34 -10.84 -9.33
C ALA A 237 5.97 -11.66 -10.58
N GLY A 238 5.90 -11.06 -11.78
CA GLY A 238 5.40 -11.73 -12.99
C GLY A 238 6.06 -13.07 -13.28
N GLY A 239 7.40 -13.16 -13.14
CA GLY A 239 8.15 -14.40 -13.33
C GLY A 239 7.96 -15.47 -12.23
N LEU A 240 7.25 -15.14 -11.15
CA LEU A 240 6.93 -16.05 -10.05
C LEU A 240 5.46 -16.52 -10.09
N LEU A 241 4.65 -15.95 -10.98
CA LEU A 241 3.25 -16.32 -11.16
C LEU A 241 3.14 -17.53 -12.08
N ALA A 242 2.07 -18.31 -11.90
CA ALA A 242 1.72 -19.35 -12.85
C ALA A 242 1.53 -18.74 -14.24
N GLU A 243 2.08 -19.39 -15.28
CA GLU A 243 2.06 -18.89 -16.66
C GLU A 243 0.66 -18.46 -17.15
N PRO A 244 -0.45 -19.17 -16.87
CA PRO A 244 -1.78 -18.72 -17.28
C PRO A 244 -2.20 -17.39 -16.63
N VAL A 245 -1.75 -17.13 -15.40
CA VAL A 245 -2.02 -15.88 -14.68
C VAL A 245 -1.18 -14.75 -15.25
N GLN A 246 0.10 -15.00 -15.51
CA GLN A 246 1.00 -14.03 -16.13
C GLN A 246 0.46 -13.57 -17.48
N ARG A 247 0.09 -14.50 -18.38
CA ARG A 247 -0.49 -14.16 -19.70
C ARG A 247 -1.77 -13.32 -19.57
N LYS A 248 -2.62 -13.59 -18.57
CA LYS A 248 -3.82 -12.77 -18.30
C LYS A 248 -3.46 -11.36 -17.86
N MET A 249 -2.45 -11.19 -17.01
CA MET A 249 -1.95 -9.87 -16.60
C MET A 249 -1.34 -9.11 -17.77
N GLU A 250 -0.52 -9.75 -18.59
CA GLU A 250 0.08 -9.13 -19.79
C GLU A 250 -1.00 -8.65 -20.77
N LEU A 251 -2.03 -9.48 -21.00
CA LEU A 251 -3.18 -9.11 -21.82
C LEU A 251 -3.94 -7.91 -21.24
N PHE A 252 -4.17 -7.91 -19.92
CA PHE A 252 -4.82 -6.79 -19.23
C PHE A 252 -3.99 -5.51 -19.32
N ILE A 253 -2.67 -5.60 -19.10
CA ILE A 253 -1.74 -4.47 -19.19
C ILE A 253 -1.70 -3.92 -20.63
N GLY A 254 -1.66 -4.78 -21.64
CA GLY A 254 -1.65 -4.40 -23.05
C GLY A 254 -2.94 -3.73 -23.55
N GLN A 255 -4.03 -3.80 -22.79
CA GLN A 255 -5.30 -3.11 -23.08
C GLN A 255 -5.37 -1.70 -22.48
N GLY A 256 -4.49 -1.37 -21.54
CA GLY A 256 -4.48 -0.08 -20.84
C GLY A 256 -5.60 0.09 -19.79
N PRO A 257 -5.60 1.22 -19.06
CA PRO A 257 -6.48 1.45 -17.91
C PRO A 257 -7.95 1.72 -18.28
N HIS A 258 -8.24 2.04 -19.54
CA HIS A 258 -9.59 2.39 -19.99
C HIS A 258 -10.28 1.30 -20.79
N TYR A 259 -9.62 0.16 -21.01
CA TYR A 259 -10.17 -1.01 -21.71
C TYR A 259 -10.63 -0.73 -23.15
N SER A 260 -10.38 0.46 -23.68
CA SER A 260 -10.61 0.83 -25.07
C SER A 260 -9.25 1.00 -25.74
N LYS A 261 -8.89 0.05 -26.62
CA LYS A 261 -8.04 0.45 -27.74
C LYS A 261 -8.89 1.44 -28.52
N ALA A 262 -8.45 2.69 -28.61
CA ALA A 262 -9.06 3.62 -29.56
C ALA A 262 -8.99 2.94 -30.93
N GLN A 263 -10.14 2.49 -31.44
CA GLN A 263 -10.20 2.07 -32.84
C GLN A 263 -9.98 3.34 -33.65
N ALA A 264 -8.97 3.31 -34.52
CA ALA A 264 -8.81 4.36 -35.50
C ALA A 264 -10.11 4.46 -36.30
N TRP A 265 -10.59 5.68 -36.53
CA TRP A 265 -11.83 5.93 -37.26
C TRP A 265 -11.84 5.26 -38.64
N ASP A 266 -10.66 5.06 -39.23
CA ASP A 266 -10.46 4.42 -40.54
C ASP A 266 -10.95 2.96 -40.59
N VAL A 267 -11.08 2.26 -39.45
CA VAL A 267 -11.56 0.86 -39.40
C VAL A 267 -13.08 0.76 -39.33
N VAL A 268 -13.79 1.87 -39.09
CA VAL A 268 -15.26 1.90 -38.98
C VAL A 268 -15.92 2.30 -40.31
N ALA A 269 -15.13 2.78 -41.27
CA ALA A 269 -15.60 3.32 -42.55
C ALA A 269 -15.60 2.31 -43.73
N GLU A 270 -15.25 1.04 -43.49
CA GLU A 270 -15.39 -0.08 -44.45
C GLU A 270 -16.62 -0.94 -44.13
#